data_AF-A0A1I7AI58-F1
#
_entry.id   AF-A0A1I7AI58-F1
#
_cell.length_a   1.000
_cell.length_b   1.000
_cell.length_c   1.000
_cell.angle_alpha   90.00
_cell.angle_beta   90.00
_cell.angle_gamma   90.00
#
_symmetry.space_group_name_H-M   'P 1'
#
loop_
_entity.id
_entity.type
_entity.pdbx_description
1 polymer ?
#
loop_
_entity_poly.entity_id
_entity_poly.type
_entity_poly.pdbx_seq_one_letter_code
_entity_poly.pdbx_strand_id
1 'polypeptide(L)'
;MSSDRSGGPADVVPGDDPAPEEPAAGRGRSRRRQKGAPEKKGSLLRELPVLLLVAFVLALLVKTFLAQAFFIPSGSMEQTLHGCTGCTGDRVLVNKIPYWFGDPEPGDIVVFQGPDTWTPEVEVSEPSNWFTGGLLWLGRAVGVAPPSEDDYVKRVIATGGQTVECCDAEGRVTVDGQPLDEPYIYENTPLESRAFAPVTVPEGRLWVMGDHRSASADSRSHVGDRHSGTIAVDDVIGKAALIVWPVSRFGTLDDPDIQGTEAAAVSGTVGQYLPLGAGLVGALPVAAWNRRRRLRPPPG
;
A
#
# COMPACT_ATOMS: atom_id res chain seq x y z
N MET A 1 -64.36 -4.21 73.07
CA MET A 1 -64.89 -4.31 71.70
C MET A 1 -64.82 -5.79 71.32
N SER A 2 -65.83 -6.54 71.75
CA SER A 2 -66.92 -7.12 70.92
C SER A 2 -66.42 -8.32 70.10
N SER A 3 -66.74 -9.56 70.52
CA SER A 3 -67.92 -10.35 70.07
C SER A 3 -67.64 -10.98 68.68
N ASP A 4 -67.83 -12.25 68.34
CA ASP A 4 -68.60 -13.40 68.83
C ASP A 4 -67.98 -14.67 68.18
N ARG A 5 -67.80 -15.81 68.88
CA ARG A 5 -68.69 -17.01 68.87
C ARG A 5 -69.24 -17.39 67.49
N SER A 6 -69.01 -18.59 66.97
CA SER A 6 -69.78 -19.83 67.28
C SER A 6 -69.41 -20.87 66.19
N GLY A 7 -69.46 -22.19 66.33
CA GLY A 7 -69.82 -23.08 67.42
C GLY A 7 -69.81 -24.53 66.90
N GLY A 8 -69.35 -25.46 67.74
CA GLY A 8 -69.94 -26.77 67.97
C GLY A 8 -69.75 -27.93 66.96
N PRO A 9 -69.84 -29.19 67.43
CA PRO A 9 -69.06 -30.32 66.92
C PRO A 9 -69.93 -31.46 66.37
N ALA A 10 -69.32 -32.49 65.76
CA ALA A 10 -69.86 -33.85 65.78
C ALA A 10 -68.80 -34.88 65.36
N ASP A 11 -68.56 -35.81 66.26
CA ASP A 11 -67.89 -37.10 66.10
C ASP A 11 -68.63 -38.01 65.11
N VAL A 12 -67.90 -38.80 64.31
CA VAL A 12 -68.21 -40.22 64.01
C VAL A 12 -66.90 -40.95 63.63
N VAL A 13 -66.60 -41.99 64.40
CA VAL A 13 -65.62 -43.10 64.23
C VAL A 13 -66.45 -44.36 63.85
N PRO A 14 -65.95 -45.57 63.49
CA PRO A 14 -64.72 -46.10 62.87
C PRO A 14 -65.04 -46.97 61.60
N GLY A 15 -64.07 -47.72 61.07
CA GLY A 15 -64.35 -49.13 60.73
C GLY A 15 -63.67 -49.73 59.50
N ASP A 16 -62.73 -50.63 59.78
CA ASP A 16 -62.53 -51.96 59.16
C ASP A 16 -61.94 -52.11 57.73
N ASP A 17 -60.68 -52.55 57.71
CA ASP A 17 -60.03 -53.69 56.99
C ASP A 17 -60.82 -54.47 55.91
N PRO A 18 -60.21 -55.35 55.05
CA PRO A 18 -58.83 -55.54 54.59
C PRO A 18 -58.70 -55.71 53.02
N ALA A 19 -57.50 -56.09 52.57
CA ALA A 19 -57.01 -56.55 51.23
C ALA A 19 -57.98 -57.45 50.40
N PRO A 20 -57.81 -57.77 49.07
CA PRO A 20 -56.53 -58.17 48.44
C PRO A 20 -56.36 -57.98 46.88
N GLU A 21 -55.23 -58.50 46.38
CA GLU A 21 -54.94 -58.99 45.01
C GLU A 21 -54.42 -58.05 43.88
N GLU A 22 -53.15 -58.29 43.51
CA GLU A 22 -52.46 -57.99 42.24
C GLU A 22 -53.09 -58.72 41.01
N PRO A 23 -52.56 -58.68 39.75
CA PRO A 23 -51.47 -57.88 39.13
C PRO A 23 -51.86 -57.23 37.77
N ALA A 24 -51.07 -56.28 37.26
CA ALA A 24 -50.93 -56.11 35.81
C ALA A 24 -49.65 -55.34 35.43
N ALA A 25 -48.79 -56.03 34.70
CA ALA A 25 -47.56 -55.52 34.12
C ALA A 25 -47.80 -54.42 33.05
N GLY A 26 -47.06 -53.32 33.15
CA GLY A 26 -46.99 -52.26 32.13
C GLY A 26 -45.55 -51.79 31.94
N ARG A 27 -44.93 -52.23 30.84
CA ARG A 27 -43.53 -51.99 30.48
C ARG A 27 -43.25 -50.52 30.14
N GLY A 28 -42.10 -50.02 30.63
CA GLY A 28 -41.16 -49.26 29.81
C GLY A 28 -41.30 -47.73 29.78
N ARG A 29 -40.36 -47.02 30.41
CA ARG A 29 -39.16 -46.49 29.73
C ARG A 29 -38.43 -45.53 30.67
N SER A 30 -37.13 -45.75 30.81
CA SER A 30 -36.22 -44.89 31.53
C SER A 30 -36.28 -43.46 30.97
N ARG A 31 -36.60 -42.50 31.84
CA ARG A 31 -36.31 -41.09 31.58
C ARG A 31 -34.81 -40.92 31.60
N ARG A 32 -34.18 -41.07 30.43
CA ARG A 32 -32.79 -40.73 30.16
C ARG A 32 -32.64 -39.23 30.38
N ARG A 33 -32.16 -38.88 31.58
CA ARG A 33 -31.68 -37.55 31.96
C ARG A 33 -30.65 -37.12 30.91
N GLN A 34 -31.03 -36.26 29.97
CA GLN A 34 -30.08 -35.60 29.08
C GLN A 34 -29.20 -34.72 29.96
N LYS A 35 -27.99 -35.21 30.26
CA LYS A 35 -26.88 -34.36 30.66
C LYS A 35 -26.64 -33.42 29.47
N GLY A 36 -26.97 -32.13 29.62
CA GLY A 36 -26.44 -31.10 28.75
C GLY A 36 -24.92 -31.24 28.74
N ALA A 37 -24.37 -31.53 27.56
CA ALA A 37 -22.93 -31.55 27.39
C ALA A 37 -22.38 -30.16 27.71
N PRO A 38 -21.27 -30.03 28.45
CA PRO A 38 -20.66 -28.73 28.67
C PRO A 38 -20.17 -28.22 27.31
N GLU A 39 -20.65 -27.04 26.89
CA GLU A 39 -20.10 -26.35 25.73
C GLU A 39 -18.59 -26.19 25.93
N LYS A 40 -17.82 -26.85 25.05
CA LYS A 40 -16.37 -26.82 25.08
C LYS A 40 -15.90 -25.43 24.65
N LYS A 41 -15.59 -24.56 25.61
CA LYS A 41 -14.89 -23.27 25.42
C LYS A 41 -13.41 -23.44 25.02
N GLY A 42 -13.10 -24.36 24.11
CA GLY A 42 -11.74 -24.72 23.70
C GLY A 42 -11.38 -24.34 22.25
N SER A 43 -12.33 -23.81 21.47
CA SER A 43 -12.09 -23.47 20.05
C SER A 43 -11.33 -22.16 19.88
N LEU A 44 -11.65 -21.14 20.67
CA LEU A 44 -11.12 -19.78 20.47
C LEU A 44 -9.60 -19.70 20.66
N LEU A 45 -9.03 -20.37 21.66
CA LEU A 45 -7.57 -20.38 21.87
C LEU A 45 -6.81 -21.21 20.82
N ARG A 46 -7.49 -22.08 20.08
CA ARG A 46 -6.91 -22.90 19.00
C ARG A 46 -7.08 -22.26 17.62
N GLU A 47 -8.16 -21.50 17.43
CA GLU A 47 -8.44 -20.71 16.22
C GLU A 47 -7.64 -19.41 16.19
N LEU A 48 -7.37 -18.81 17.35
CA LEU A 48 -6.61 -17.56 17.46
C LEU A 48 -5.20 -17.65 16.83
N PRO A 49 -4.37 -18.67 17.10
CA PRO A 49 -3.06 -18.81 16.43
C PRO A 49 -3.17 -18.94 14.91
N VAL A 50 -4.20 -19.64 14.40
CA VAL A 50 -4.40 -19.80 12.94
C VAL A 50 -4.79 -18.47 12.31
N LEU A 51 -5.70 -17.72 12.94
CA LEU A 51 -6.10 -16.39 12.46
C LEU A 51 -4.93 -15.42 12.49
N LEU A 52 -4.13 -15.43 13.56
CA LEU A 52 -2.93 -14.61 13.66
C LEU A 52 -1.90 -14.99 12.59
N LEU A 53 -1.71 -16.27 12.32
CA LEU A 53 -0.82 -16.74 11.26
C LEU A 53 -1.31 -16.28 9.88
N VAL A 54 -2.61 -16.42 9.59
CA VAL A 54 -3.19 -15.96 8.32
C VAL A 54 -3.04 -14.44 8.18
N ALA A 55 -3.35 -13.68 9.23
CA ALA A 55 -3.18 -12.22 9.24
C ALA A 55 -1.71 -11.82 9.04
N PHE A 56 -0.78 -12.53 9.67
CA PHE A 56 0.65 -12.31 9.52
C PHE A 56 1.12 -12.60 8.09
N VAL A 57 0.73 -13.75 7.52
CA VAL A 57 1.05 -14.12 6.14
C VAL A 57 0.46 -13.10 5.15
N LEU A 58 -0.79 -12.70 5.35
CA LEU A 58 -1.42 -11.67 4.52
C LEU A 58 -0.67 -10.33 4.62
N ALA A 59 -0.31 -9.91 5.84
CA ALA A 59 0.46 -8.69 6.05
C ALA A 59 1.84 -8.77 5.40
N LEU A 60 2.51 -9.94 5.44
CA LEU A 60 3.76 -10.16 4.72
C LEU A 60 3.54 -10.05 3.21
N LEU A 61 2.53 -10.72 2.64
CA LEU A 61 2.24 -10.62 1.21
C LEU A 61 1.97 -9.17 0.80
N VAL A 62 1.16 -8.43 1.56
CA VAL A 62 0.89 -7.02 1.28
C VAL A 62 2.17 -6.18 1.31
N LYS A 63 3.07 -6.39 2.27
CA LYS A 63 4.31 -5.62 2.38
C LYS A 63 5.37 -6.02 1.35
N THR A 64 5.49 -7.30 1.09
CA THR A 64 6.41 -7.82 0.08
C THR A 64 6.01 -7.31 -1.28
N PHE A 65 4.71 -7.31 -1.60
CA PHE A 65 4.25 -7.17 -2.96
C PHE A 65 3.49 -5.87 -3.27
N LEU A 66 2.67 -5.34 -2.37
CA LEU A 66 1.78 -4.23 -2.72
C LEU A 66 2.31 -2.88 -2.23
N ALA A 67 2.44 -2.72 -0.91
CA ALA A 67 2.78 -1.43 -0.34
C ALA A 67 3.43 -1.51 1.04
N GLN A 68 4.27 -0.52 1.34
CA GLN A 68 4.95 -0.38 2.62
C GLN A 68 4.96 1.08 3.07
N ALA A 69 4.76 1.33 4.36
CA ALA A 69 4.84 2.66 4.93
C ALA A 69 6.28 2.96 5.37
N PHE A 70 6.80 4.12 4.96
CA PHE A 70 8.13 4.63 5.34
C PHE A 70 7.99 5.93 6.11
N PHE A 71 8.78 6.11 7.16
CA PHE A 71 8.95 7.39 7.85
C PHE A 71 10.06 8.17 7.15
N ILE A 72 9.85 9.47 6.89
CA ILE A 72 10.85 10.33 6.25
C ILE A 72 11.50 11.23 7.31
N PRO A 73 12.76 10.97 7.69
CA PRO A 73 13.46 11.73 8.73
C PRO A 73 14.24 12.94 8.20
N SER A 74 14.49 13.03 6.88
CA SER A 74 15.36 14.06 6.27
C SER A 74 14.61 15.09 5.42
N GLY A 75 15.15 16.31 5.38
CA GLY A 75 14.55 17.47 4.70
C GLY A 75 15.03 17.65 3.26
N SER A 76 15.62 16.61 2.67
CA SER A 76 16.13 16.63 1.30
C SER A 76 15.03 16.78 0.24
N MET A 77 13.79 16.51 0.63
CA MET A 77 12.58 16.62 -0.19
C MET A 77 11.64 17.72 0.32
N GLU A 78 12.15 18.73 1.04
CA GLU A 78 11.36 19.79 1.70
C GLU A 78 10.31 20.46 0.79
N GLN A 79 9.19 20.87 1.40
CA GLN A 79 7.87 21.16 0.82
C GLN A 79 7.11 19.96 0.22
N THR A 80 7.78 19.08 -0.53
CA THR A 80 7.16 17.83 -1.01
C THR A 80 6.97 16.87 0.19
N LEU A 81 8.06 16.60 0.91
CA LEU A 81 8.14 15.81 2.13
C LEU A 81 8.93 16.59 3.19
N HIS A 82 8.30 16.89 4.32
CA HIS A 82 8.85 17.75 5.37
C HIS A 82 9.84 17.05 6.30
N GLY A 83 10.36 15.87 5.96
CA GLY A 83 11.12 15.05 6.92
C GLY A 83 12.14 15.87 7.72
N CYS A 84 12.07 15.84 9.04
CA CYS A 84 13.04 16.55 9.88
C CYS A 84 13.26 15.87 11.23
N THR A 85 14.49 16.02 11.74
CA THR A 85 14.88 15.49 13.04
C THR A 85 14.21 16.26 14.16
N GLY A 86 13.36 15.58 14.94
CA GLY A 86 12.69 16.16 16.12
C GLY A 86 11.32 16.81 15.85
N CYS A 87 10.84 16.77 14.62
CA CYS A 87 9.49 17.22 14.23
C CYS A 87 8.57 16.02 13.93
N THR A 88 7.29 16.27 13.64
CA THR A 88 6.40 15.22 13.11
C THR A 88 6.67 15.06 11.62
N GLY A 89 7.66 14.22 11.28
CA GLY A 89 7.95 13.86 9.88
C GLY A 89 6.82 13.07 9.22
N ASP A 90 6.84 13.07 7.88
CA ASP A 90 5.84 12.38 7.09
C ASP A 90 6.00 10.87 7.15
N ARG A 91 4.86 10.19 7.00
CA ARG A 91 4.82 8.78 6.66
C ARG A 91 4.24 8.65 5.27
N VAL A 92 5.01 8.08 4.38
CA VAL A 92 4.61 7.86 2.98
C VAL A 92 4.29 6.40 2.78
N LEU A 93 3.23 6.13 2.01
CA LEU A 93 2.93 4.81 1.50
C LEU A 93 3.60 4.65 0.14
N VAL A 94 4.49 3.66 0.07
CA VAL A 94 5.24 3.29 -1.13
C VAL A 94 4.49 2.18 -1.86
N ASN A 95 4.17 2.42 -3.12
CA ASN A 95 3.50 1.49 -4.03
C ASN A 95 4.53 0.76 -4.90
N LYS A 96 4.48 -0.57 -4.89
CA LYS A 96 5.41 -1.42 -5.67
C LYS A 96 4.86 -1.87 -7.02
N ILE A 97 3.54 -1.81 -7.18
CA ILE A 97 2.84 -2.36 -8.35
C ILE A 97 3.28 -1.73 -9.68
N PRO A 98 3.50 -0.39 -9.79
CA PRO A 98 3.92 0.22 -11.04
C PRO A 98 5.22 -0.41 -11.58
N TYR A 99 6.16 -0.70 -10.68
CA TYR A 99 7.49 -1.19 -11.05
C TYR A 99 7.57 -2.71 -11.23
N TRP A 100 6.44 -3.41 -11.19
CA TRP A 100 6.38 -4.81 -11.59
C TRP A 100 6.28 -5.00 -13.09
N PHE A 101 5.78 -3.97 -13.78
CA PHE A 101 5.42 -4.02 -15.19
C PHE A 101 6.06 -2.88 -16.00
N GLY A 102 6.78 -1.98 -15.34
CA GLY A 102 7.50 -0.87 -15.94
C GLY A 102 8.70 -0.48 -15.08
N ASP A 103 9.52 0.42 -15.60
CA ASP A 103 10.65 0.99 -14.88
C ASP A 103 10.26 2.36 -14.29
N PRO A 104 11.01 2.86 -13.28
CA PRO A 104 10.80 4.22 -12.78
C PRO A 104 10.99 5.28 -13.87
N GLU A 105 10.08 6.25 -13.92
CA GLU A 105 10.04 7.28 -14.94
C GLU A 105 10.52 8.63 -14.39
N PRO A 106 11.04 9.54 -15.24
CA PRO A 106 11.35 10.90 -14.82
C PRO A 106 10.14 11.58 -14.17
N GLY A 107 10.35 12.18 -13.00
CA GLY A 107 9.28 12.78 -12.19
C GLY A 107 8.85 11.91 -11.01
N ASP A 108 9.08 10.59 -11.05
CA ASP A 108 8.72 9.68 -9.96
C ASP A 108 9.46 10.00 -8.67
N ILE A 109 8.75 9.96 -7.54
CA ILE A 109 9.38 9.95 -6.21
C ILE A 109 9.59 8.48 -5.80
N VAL A 110 10.84 8.08 -5.66
CA VAL A 110 11.22 6.70 -5.36
C VAL A 110 11.82 6.58 -3.96
N VAL A 111 11.50 5.46 -3.30
CA VAL A 111 12.24 4.98 -2.14
C VAL A 111 13.14 3.85 -2.59
N PHE A 112 14.42 3.89 -2.24
CA PHE A 112 15.44 2.94 -2.70
C PHE A 112 16.50 2.70 -1.63
N GLN A 113 17.20 1.58 -1.76
CA GLN A 113 18.38 1.31 -0.95
C GLN A 113 19.59 2.01 -1.58
N GLY A 114 20.28 2.85 -0.82
CA GLY A 114 21.46 3.57 -1.29
C GLY A 114 22.62 2.62 -1.61
N PRO A 115 23.42 2.92 -2.64
CA PRO A 115 24.69 2.25 -2.84
C PRO A 115 25.58 2.42 -1.60
N ASP A 116 26.43 1.46 -1.30
CA ASP A 116 27.44 1.53 -0.22
C ASP A 116 28.46 2.69 -0.36
N THR A 117 28.49 3.39 -1.50
CA THR A 117 29.27 4.60 -1.72
C THR A 117 28.58 5.86 -1.21
N TRP A 118 27.31 5.77 -0.83
CA TRP A 118 26.52 6.88 -0.30
C TRP A 118 26.64 6.92 1.21
N THR A 119 26.75 8.13 1.75
CA THR A 119 26.79 8.32 3.19
C THR A 119 25.36 8.29 3.72
N PRO A 120 25.07 7.57 4.81
CA PRO A 120 23.75 7.61 5.45
C PRO A 120 23.32 9.04 5.79
N GLU A 121 22.08 9.39 5.46
CA GLU A 121 21.50 10.70 5.84
C GLU A 121 21.07 10.72 7.31
N VAL A 122 20.96 9.55 7.93
CA VAL A 122 20.43 9.37 9.29
C VAL A 122 21.31 8.39 10.03
N GLU A 123 21.68 8.74 11.25
CA GLU A 123 22.28 7.78 12.20
C GLU A 123 21.16 7.20 13.08
N VAL A 124 20.90 5.90 12.91
CA VAL A 124 19.93 5.13 13.70
C VAL A 124 20.69 4.11 14.53
N SER A 125 20.76 4.33 15.84
CA SER A 125 21.36 3.35 16.75
C SER A 125 20.61 2.03 16.73
N GLU A 126 21.20 1.01 16.10
CA GLU A 126 20.59 -0.31 16.05
C GLU A 126 20.74 -1.05 17.39
N PRO A 127 19.65 -1.64 17.90
CA PRO A 127 19.69 -2.32 19.20
C PRO A 127 20.49 -3.62 19.15
N SER A 128 21.32 -3.85 20.17
CA SER A 128 22.12 -5.08 20.31
C SER A 128 21.34 -6.29 20.83
N ASN A 129 20.12 -6.09 21.36
CA ASN A 129 19.29 -7.17 21.92
C ASN A 129 18.10 -7.50 21.01
N TRP A 130 17.78 -8.80 20.94
CA TRP A 130 16.77 -9.34 20.04
C TRP A 130 15.35 -8.80 20.31
N PHE A 131 15.03 -8.47 21.57
CA PHE A 131 13.69 -8.02 21.94
C PHE A 131 13.41 -6.60 21.41
N THR A 132 14.32 -5.65 21.67
CA THR A 132 14.18 -4.30 21.12
C THR A 132 14.39 -4.28 19.61
N GLY A 133 15.22 -5.17 19.07
CA GLY A 133 15.32 -5.40 17.62
C GLY A 133 13.98 -5.83 17.00
N GLY A 134 13.28 -6.77 17.64
CA GLY A 134 11.94 -7.18 17.22
C GLY A 134 10.90 -6.05 17.29
N LEU A 135 10.97 -5.21 18.33
CA LEU A 135 10.07 -4.05 18.46
C LEU A 135 10.37 -2.98 17.40
N LEU A 136 11.64 -2.71 17.11
CA LEU A 136 12.07 -1.79 16.06
C LEU A 136 11.63 -2.30 14.68
N TRP A 137 11.85 -3.59 14.40
CA TRP A 137 11.39 -4.22 13.17
C TRP A 137 9.87 -4.06 12.98
N LEU A 138 9.08 -4.31 14.03
CA LEU A 138 7.63 -4.11 13.98
C LEU A 138 7.28 -2.65 13.73
N GLY A 139 7.97 -1.73 14.42
CA GLY A 139 7.81 -0.29 14.25
C GLY A 139 8.07 0.17 12.81
N ARG A 140 9.17 -0.30 12.20
CA ARG A 140 9.50 -0.06 10.79
C ARG A 140 8.43 -0.62 9.88
N ALA A 141 7.98 -1.84 10.16
CA ALA A 141 6.98 -2.52 9.35
C ALA A 141 5.61 -1.81 9.36
N VAL A 142 5.29 -1.02 10.40
CA VAL A 142 4.06 -0.22 10.46
C VAL A 142 4.32 1.27 10.21
N GLY A 143 5.54 1.65 9.81
CA GLY A 143 5.94 3.03 9.50
C GLY A 143 6.00 3.97 10.70
N VAL A 144 6.04 3.46 11.94
CA VAL A 144 6.13 4.30 13.16
C VAL A 144 7.55 4.47 13.68
N ALA A 145 8.51 3.72 13.15
CA ALA A 145 9.92 3.86 13.44
C ALA A 145 10.68 4.42 12.22
N PRO A 146 11.88 5.00 12.43
CA PRO A 146 12.75 5.43 11.33
C PRO A 146 13.12 4.28 10.41
N PRO A 147 13.32 4.57 9.10
CA PRO A 147 13.75 3.58 8.12
C PRO A 147 15.20 3.11 8.40
N SER A 148 15.75 2.23 7.56
CA SER A 148 17.18 1.91 7.63
C SER A 148 18.03 3.15 7.39
N GLU A 149 19.27 3.13 7.86
CA GLU A 149 20.28 4.15 7.50
C GLU A 149 20.54 4.19 5.98
N ASP A 150 20.30 3.06 5.30
CA ASP A 150 20.52 2.88 3.87
C ASP A 150 19.26 3.16 3.01
N ASP A 151 18.12 3.54 3.58
CA ASP A 151 16.91 3.82 2.78
C ASP A 151 16.81 5.32 2.48
N TYR A 152 16.67 5.66 1.20
CA TYR A 152 16.60 7.04 0.71
C TYR A 152 15.28 7.30 -0.02
N VAL A 153 14.82 8.55 0.00
CA VAL A 153 13.73 9.04 -0.84
C VAL A 153 14.23 10.21 -1.70
N LYS A 154 14.07 10.11 -3.01
CA LYS A 154 14.48 11.14 -4.00
C LYS A 154 13.56 11.10 -5.22
N ARG A 155 13.64 12.12 -6.07
CA ARG A 155 12.94 12.17 -7.36
C ARG A 155 13.84 11.66 -8.48
N VAL A 156 13.29 10.85 -9.37
CA VAL A 156 13.94 10.41 -10.61
C VAL A 156 14.00 11.59 -11.58
N ILE A 157 15.20 11.92 -12.02
CA ILE A 157 15.45 13.04 -12.93
C ILE A 157 15.81 12.55 -14.33
N ALA A 158 16.60 11.47 -14.43
CA ALA A 158 16.96 10.86 -15.69
C ALA A 158 17.10 9.34 -15.55
N THR A 159 16.85 8.64 -16.66
CA THR A 159 16.89 7.17 -16.78
C THR A 159 17.99 6.74 -17.75
N GLY A 160 18.21 5.41 -17.87
CA GLY A 160 19.24 4.83 -18.73
C GLY A 160 19.26 5.41 -20.14
N GLY A 161 20.47 5.72 -20.62
CA GLY A 161 20.70 6.29 -21.96
C GLY A 161 20.63 7.81 -22.02
N GLN A 162 19.97 8.47 -21.06
CA GLN A 162 19.88 9.94 -21.02
C GLN A 162 21.15 10.58 -20.48
N THR A 163 21.45 11.80 -20.91
CA THR A 163 22.54 12.61 -20.37
C THR A 163 22.02 13.77 -19.54
N VAL A 164 22.38 13.83 -18.27
CA VAL A 164 21.98 14.88 -17.33
C VAL A 164 23.14 15.81 -17.05
N GLU A 165 22.88 17.11 -17.00
CA GLU A 165 23.89 18.15 -16.77
C GLU A 165 23.31 19.27 -15.89
N CYS A 166 24.17 19.82 -15.02
CA CYS A 166 23.91 21.11 -14.38
C CYS A 166 25.03 22.11 -14.68
N CYS A 167 24.72 23.28 -15.23
CA CYS A 167 23.40 23.81 -15.53
C CYS A 167 23.44 24.74 -16.75
N ASP A 168 22.27 24.98 -17.34
CA ASP A 168 22.11 25.98 -18.40
C ASP A 168 22.41 27.41 -17.92
N ALA A 169 22.32 28.39 -18.82
CA ALA A 169 22.60 29.79 -18.51
C ALA A 169 21.66 30.39 -17.44
N GLU A 170 20.48 29.78 -17.24
CA GLU A 170 19.50 30.17 -16.22
C GLU A 170 19.64 29.36 -14.92
N GLY A 171 20.61 28.43 -14.85
CA GLY A 171 20.86 27.61 -13.68
C GLY A 171 19.93 26.40 -13.53
N ARG A 172 19.26 25.98 -14.60
CA ARG A 172 18.38 24.80 -14.63
C ARG A 172 19.15 23.54 -14.96
N VAL A 173 18.69 22.43 -14.39
CA VAL A 173 19.17 21.09 -14.78
C VAL A 173 18.63 20.79 -16.17
N THR A 174 19.46 20.18 -17.00
CA THR A 174 19.08 19.75 -18.34
C THR A 174 19.22 18.25 -18.48
N VAL A 175 18.35 17.65 -19.29
CA VAL A 175 18.44 16.26 -19.73
C VAL A 175 18.42 16.25 -21.25
N ASP A 176 19.41 15.61 -21.86
CA ASP A 176 19.64 15.58 -23.31
C ASP A 176 19.66 16.99 -23.94
N GLY A 177 20.19 17.96 -23.19
CA GLY A 177 20.29 19.37 -23.56
C GLY A 177 18.98 20.16 -23.47
N GLN A 178 17.88 19.55 -23.03
CA GLN A 178 16.61 20.24 -22.77
C GLN A 178 16.48 20.60 -21.28
N PRO A 179 16.10 21.84 -20.93
CA PRO A 179 15.87 22.22 -19.54
C PRO A 179 14.64 21.53 -18.97
N LEU A 180 14.73 21.08 -17.72
CA LEU A 180 13.60 20.47 -17.00
C LEU A 180 12.55 21.50 -16.57
N ASP A 181 11.29 21.07 -16.53
CA ASP A 181 10.21 21.78 -15.84
C ASP A 181 10.06 21.23 -14.41
N GLU A 182 10.45 22.03 -13.42
CA GLU A 182 10.60 21.56 -12.03
C GLU A 182 9.76 22.41 -11.06
N PRO A 183 8.40 22.32 -11.10
CA PRO A 183 7.53 23.15 -10.26
C PRO A 183 7.59 22.80 -8.77
N TYR A 184 8.23 21.68 -8.40
CA TYR A 184 8.34 21.14 -7.04
C TYR A 184 9.57 21.65 -6.26
N ILE A 185 10.43 22.46 -6.87
CA ILE A 185 11.70 22.87 -6.24
C ILE A 185 11.45 23.85 -5.10
N TYR A 186 11.98 23.53 -3.91
CA TYR A 186 11.90 24.40 -2.75
C TYR A 186 13.03 25.45 -2.75
N GLU A 187 14.28 25.03 -2.60
CA GLU A 187 15.46 25.90 -2.64
C GLU A 187 16.48 25.37 -3.64
N ASN A 188 17.02 26.27 -4.47
CA ASN A 188 17.88 25.94 -5.62
C ASN A 188 19.18 26.75 -5.70
N THR A 189 19.60 27.36 -4.58
CA THR A 189 20.75 28.26 -4.51
C THR A 189 21.66 27.91 -3.33
N PRO A 190 22.99 28.13 -3.43
CA PRO A 190 23.72 28.70 -4.57
C PRO A 190 23.95 27.68 -5.70
N LEU A 191 24.25 28.18 -6.91
CA LEU A 191 24.47 27.34 -8.11
C LEU A 191 25.79 26.56 -8.01
N GLU A 192 26.81 27.21 -7.45
CA GLU A 192 28.18 26.71 -7.36
C GLU A 192 28.27 25.43 -6.53
N SER A 193 27.40 25.26 -5.53
CA SER A 193 27.40 24.09 -4.65
C SER A 193 26.69 22.88 -5.25
N ARG A 194 26.03 23.03 -6.40
CA ARG A 194 25.23 21.97 -7.03
C ARG A 194 25.53 21.70 -8.50
N ALA A 195 26.44 22.46 -9.10
CA ALA A 195 26.85 22.24 -10.49
C ALA A 195 27.63 20.93 -10.62
N PHE A 196 27.41 20.22 -11.73
CA PHE A 196 28.09 18.96 -12.03
C PHE A 196 28.26 18.81 -13.54
N ALA A 197 29.37 18.19 -13.94
CA ALA A 197 29.64 17.91 -15.35
C ALA A 197 28.59 16.94 -15.94
N PRO A 198 28.40 16.93 -17.27
CA PRO A 198 27.49 15.99 -17.91
C PRO A 198 27.74 14.53 -17.50
N VAL A 199 26.68 13.83 -17.11
CA VAL A 199 26.69 12.40 -16.79
C VAL A 199 25.70 11.68 -17.68
N THR A 200 26.19 10.72 -18.47
CA THR A 200 25.32 9.78 -19.19
C THR A 200 24.94 8.65 -18.25
N VAL A 201 23.64 8.50 -18.00
CA VAL A 201 23.11 7.48 -17.11
C VAL A 201 23.24 6.11 -17.78
N PRO A 202 23.95 5.14 -17.16
CA PRO A 202 24.03 3.78 -17.72
C PRO A 202 22.66 3.10 -17.78
N GLU A 203 22.50 2.16 -18.71
CA GLU A 203 21.29 1.33 -18.80
C GLU A 203 21.00 0.60 -17.47
N GLY A 204 19.71 0.52 -17.12
CA GLY A 204 19.27 -0.09 -15.86
C GLY A 204 19.63 0.71 -14.61
N ARG A 205 19.98 1.99 -14.76
CA ARG A 205 20.30 2.90 -13.66
C ARG A 205 19.51 4.19 -13.74
N LEU A 206 19.45 4.89 -12.61
CA LEU A 206 18.70 6.13 -12.45
C LEU A 206 19.61 7.22 -11.90
N TRP A 207 19.36 8.44 -12.35
CA TRP A 207 19.87 9.66 -11.73
C TRP A 207 18.76 10.29 -10.91
N VAL A 208 19.01 10.47 -9.61
CA VAL A 208 17.99 10.92 -8.65
C VAL A 208 18.45 12.16 -7.90
N MET A 209 17.53 13.09 -7.65
CA MET A 209 17.81 14.34 -6.95
C MET A 209 16.74 14.66 -5.92
N GLY A 210 17.13 15.33 -4.84
CA GLY A 210 16.19 15.87 -3.86
C GLY A 210 15.50 17.13 -4.38
N ASP A 211 14.26 17.35 -3.97
CA ASP A 211 13.50 18.57 -4.31
C ASP A 211 14.07 19.81 -3.59
N HIS A 212 14.74 19.61 -2.45
CA HIS A 212 15.53 20.63 -1.75
C HIS A 212 16.98 20.59 -2.24
N ARG A 213 17.24 21.23 -3.39
CA ARG A 213 18.51 21.10 -4.14
C ARG A 213 19.74 21.58 -3.38
N SER A 214 19.60 22.56 -2.51
CA SER A 214 20.68 23.12 -1.68
C SER A 214 21.03 22.23 -0.47
N ALA A 215 20.14 21.33 -0.04
CA ALA A 215 20.27 20.54 1.19
C ALA A 215 20.00 19.04 0.96
N SER A 216 20.44 18.51 -0.18
CA SER A 216 20.26 17.10 -0.55
C SER A 216 21.61 16.49 -0.98
N ALA A 217 22.02 15.43 -0.26
CA ALA A 217 23.12 14.56 -0.67
C ALA A 217 22.56 13.46 -1.58
N ASP A 218 22.51 13.76 -2.88
CA ASP A 218 21.93 12.89 -3.90
C ASP A 218 22.97 12.59 -5.00
N SER A 219 22.54 12.13 -6.19
CA SER A 219 23.44 11.71 -7.27
C SER A 219 24.56 12.72 -7.56
N ARG A 220 24.28 14.02 -7.43
CA ARG A 220 25.26 15.11 -7.64
C ARG A 220 26.47 15.03 -6.69
N SER A 221 26.23 14.63 -5.45
CA SER A 221 27.29 14.50 -4.43
C SER A 221 28.17 13.28 -4.66
N HIS A 222 27.75 12.35 -5.52
CA HIS A 222 28.37 11.05 -5.70
C HIS A 222 28.91 10.83 -7.12
N VAL A 223 29.00 11.85 -7.98
CA VAL A 223 29.53 11.73 -9.36
C VAL A 223 30.92 11.12 -9.44
N GLY A 224 31.77 11.38 -8.44
CA GLY A 224 33.14 10.84 -8.38
C GLY A 224 33.22 9.40 -7.85
N ASP A 225 32.11 8.78 -7.46
CA ASP A 225 32.09 7.41 -6.96
C ASP A 225 32.17 6.38 -8.09
N ARG A 226 32.24 5.10 -7.71
CA ARG A 226 32.34 3.97 -8.66
C ARG A 226 31.10 3.78 -9.55
N HIS A 227 30.02 4.46 -9.23
CA HIS A 227 28.69 4.37 -9.80
C HIS A 227 28.29 5.66 -10.52
N SER A 228 29.20 6.64 -10.59
CA SER A 228 28.96 7.97 -11.15
C SER A 228 27.71 8.64 -10.57
N GLY A 229 27.44 8.41 -9.28
CA GLY A 229 26.27 8.95 -8.58
C GLY A 229 24.93 8.33 -8.97
N THR A 230 24.90 7.31 -9.83
CA THR A 230 23.65 6.65 -10.24
C THR A 230 23.32 5.45 -9.36
N ILE A 231 22.03 5.15 -9.23
CA ILE A 231 21.50 4.00 -8.48
C ILE A 231 20.99 2.92 -9.45
N ALA A 232 20.97 1.64 -9.08
CA ALA A 232 20.37 0.62 -9.94
C ALA A 232 18.83 0.66 -9.84
N VAL A 233 18.13 0.35 -10.93
CA VAL A 233 16.66 0.17 -10.90
C VAL A 233 16.26 -0.91 -9.90
N ASP A 234 17.07 -1.97 -9.78
CA ASP A 234 16.84 -3.08 -8.84
C ASP A 234 16.94 -2.67 -7.36
N ASP A 235 17.59 -1.54 -7.04
CA ASP A 235 17.68 -1.01 -5.68
C ASP A 235 16.41 -0.23 -5.28
N VAL A 236 15.51 0.03 -6.23
CA VAL A 236 14.25 0.74 -6.00
C VAL A 236 13.25 -0.15 -5.27
N ILE A 237 12.83 0.30 -4.09
CA ILE A 237 11.83 -0.38 -3.27
C ILE A 237 10.41 -0.12 -3.81
N GLY A 238 10.14 1.10 -4.30
CA GLY A 238 8.86 1.45 -4.94
C GLY A 238 8.63 2.96 -5.07
N LYS A 239 7.47 3.34 -5.62
CA LYS A 239 7.03 4.73 -5.81
C LYS A 239 6.34 5.27 -4.56
N ALA A 240 6.82 6.36 -3.98
CA ALA A 240 6.11 7.08 -2.93
C ALA A 240 4.90 7.79 -3.55
N ALA A 241 3.69 7.36 -3.18
CA ALA A 241 2.46 7.81 -3.85
C ALA A 241 1.51 8.59 -2.95
N LEU A 242 1.60 8.43 -1.63
CA LEU A 242 0.62 8.97 -0.68
C LEU A 242 1.28 9.30 0.66
N ILE A 243 1.04 10.49 1.19
CA ILE A 243 1.30 10.83 2.59
C ILE A 243 0.12 10.29 3.41
N VAL A 244 0.40 9.36 4.33
CA VAL A 244 -0.62 8.75 5.22
C VAL A 244 -0.63 9.36 6.62
N TRP A 245 0.43 10.05 7.01
CA TRP A 245 0.56 10.76 8.29
C TRP A 245 1.56 11.91 8.15
N PRO A 246 1.37 13.05 8.84
CA PRO A 246 0.25 13.40 9.73
C PRO A 246 -1.07 13.52 8.97
N VAL A 247 -2.20 13.28 9.65
CA VAL A 247 -3.54 13.32 9.01
C VAL A 247 -3.83 14.66 8.34
N SER A 248 -3.27 15.76 8.87
CA SER A 248 -3.39 17.10 8.29
C SER A 248 -2.71 17.26 6.92
N ARG A 249 -1.78 16.36 6.57
CA ARG A 249 -1.08 16.32 5.28
C ARG A 249 -1.45 15.09 4.45
N PHE A 250 -2.53 14.39 4.82
CA PHE A 250 -2.99 13.26 4.03
C PHE A 250 -3.30 13.71 2.59
N GLY A 251 -2.62 13.11 1.62
CA GLY A 251 -2.71 13.53 0.23
C GLY A 251 -1.80 12.72 -0.67
N THR A 252 -2.06 12.76 -1.97
CA THR A 252 -1.21 12.14 -3.00
C THR A 252 0.07 12.94 -3.17
N LEU A 253 1.12 12.25 -3.60
CA LEU A 253 2.36 12.87 -4.04
C LEU A 253 2.33 12.99 -5.56
N ASP A 254 2.69 14.16 -6.06
CA ASP A 254 2.68 14.46 -7.50
C ASP A 254 4.00 14.04 -8.18
N ASP A 255 3.84 13.46 -9.37
CA ASP A 255 4.88 13.06 -10.32
C ASP A 255 4.66 13.77 -11.66
N PRO A 256 4.98 15.08 -11.77
CA PRO A 256 4.77 15.83 -13.00
C PRO A 256 5.70 15.33 -14.13
N ASP A 257 5.28 15.49 -15.38
CA ASP A 257 6.15 15.29 -16.55
C ASP A 257 7.21 16.41 -16.61
N ILE A 258 8.38 16.12 -16.04
CA ILE A 258 9.47 17.10 -15.92
C ILE A 258 10.28 17.27 -17.20
N GLN A 259 10.14 16.36 -18.17
CA GLN A 259 10.89 16.35 -19.42
C GLN A 259 10.03 16.69 -20.66
N GLY A 260 8.72 16.88 -20.51
CA GLY A 260 7.80 17.17 -21.61
C GLY A 260 7.60 15.98 -22.57
N THR A 261 7.79 14.77 -22.06
CA THR A 261 7.72 13.51 -22.80
C THR A 261 6.33 13.27 -23.40
N GLU A 262 5.26 13.72 -22.74
CA GLU A 262 3.89 13.63 -23.28
C GLU A 262 3.69 14.56 -24.49
N ALA A 263 4.33 15.73 -24.51
CA ALA A 263 4.27 16.66 -25.65
C ALA A 263 5.06 16.15 -26.88
N ALA A 264 6.14 15.40 -26.64
CA ALA A 264 6.96 14.79 -27.68
C ALA A 264 6.27 13.59 -28.35
N ALA A 265 5.55 12.75 -27.59
CA ALA A 265 4.83 11.58 -28.12
C ALA A 265 3.66 11.95 -29.06
N VAL A 266 2.98 13.08 -28.80
CA VAL A 266 1.87 13.58 -29.65
C VAL A 266 2.39 14.17 -30.97
N SER A 267 3.63 14.65 -31.01
CA SER A 267 4.25 15.20 -32.22
C SER A 267 4.82 14.12 -33.16
N GLY A 268 4.97 12.87 -32.69
CA GLY A 268 5.66 11.79 -33.40
C GLY A 268 4.80 10.87 -34.30
N THR A 269 3.48 11.04 -34.38
CA THR A 269 2.62 10.07 -35.14
C THR A 269 1.63 10.66 -36.13
N VAL A 270 1.55 11.99 -36.29
CA VAL A 270 0.67 12.61 -37.31
C VAL A 270 1.46 12.96 -38.57
N GLY A 271 2.02 11.95 -39.22
CA GLY A 271 2.68 12.12 -40.50
C GLY A 271 3.02 10.78 -41.11
N GLN A 272 2.30 10.44 -42.19
CA GLN A 272 2.60 9.36 -43.15
C GLN A 272 1.70 8.12 -43.17
N TYR A 273 0.41 8.19 -42.86
CA TYR A 273 -0.55 7.26 -43.48
C TYR A 273 -1.87 7.97 -43.80
N LEU A 274 -1.92 8.64 -44.96
CA LEU A 274 -3.18 8.96 -45.64
C LEU A 274 -3.60 7.72 -46.45
N PRO A 275 -4.63 6.95 -46.08
CA PRO A 275 -5.26 6.06 -47.04
C PRO A 275 -6.24 6.91 -47.88
N LEU A 276 -5.77 7.37 -49.04
CA LEU A 276 -6.68 7.65 -50.15
C LEU A 276 -7.26 6.31 -50.61
N GLY A 277 -8.40 5.92 -50.03
CA GLY A 277 -9.03 4.64 -50.30
C GLY A 277 -10.45 4.58 -49.76
N ALA A 278 -11.33 5.43 -50.30
CA ALA A 278 -12.77 5.27 -50.14
C ALA A 278 -13.21 3.95 -50.79
N GLY A 279 -13.72 3.02 -49.98
CA GLY A 279 -14.22 1.72 -50.42
C GLY A 279 -15.01 0.98 -49.34
N LEU A 280 -16.06 1.62 -48.81
CA LEU A 280 -17.02 0.97 -47.91
C LEU A 280 -17.96 0.04 -48.71
N VAL A 281 -17.64 -1.25 -48.73
CA VAL A 281 -18.58 -2.32 -49.10
C VAL A 281 -18.87 -3.16 -47.85
N GLY A 282 -20.13 -3.12 -47.42
CA GLY A 282 -20.81 -4.28 -46.83
C GLY A 282 -20.70 -4.47 -45.31
N ALA A 283 -21.55 -3.79 -44.56
CA ALA A 283 -22.07 -4.34 -43.30
C ALA A 283 -23.51 -3.84 -43.06
N LEU A 284 -24.48 -4.51 -43.70
CA LEU A 284 -25.88 -4.41 -43.29
C LEU A 284 -26.07 -5.26 -42.01
N PRO A 285 -26.67 -4.71 -40.93
CA PRO A 285 -26.76 -5.42 -39.67
C PRO A 285 -27.77 -6.57 -39.75
N VAL A 286 -27.35 -7.72 -39.24
CA VAL A 286 -28.07 -9.02 -39.13
C VAL A 286 -29.38 -8.96 -38.30
N ALA A 287 -29.86 -7.77 -37.92
CA ALA A 287 -31.08 -7.58 -37.14
C ALA A 287 -32.39 -7.79 -37.92
N ALA A 288 -32.36 -7.90 -39.26
CA ALA A 288 -33.56 -8.10 -40.08
C ALA A 288 -33.94 -9.59 -40.33
N TRP A 289 -33.04 -10.54 -40.03
CA TRP A 289 -33.28 -11.96 -40.30
C TRP A 289 -34.22 -12.63 -39.29
N ASN A 290 -34.28 -12.13 -38.05
CA ASN A 290 -35.11 -12.74 -36.99
C ASN A 290 -36.55 -12.23 -36.90
N ARG A 291 -36.96 -11.23 -37.70
CA ARG A 291 -38.33 -10.69 -37.69
C ARG A 291 -39.27 -11.32 -38.74
N ARG A 292 -38.75 -12.05 -39.74
CA ARG A 292 -39.57 -12.71 -40.78
C ARG A 292 -39.96 -14.17 -40.50
N ARG A 293 -39.53 -14.76 -39.38
CA ARG A 293 -39.92 -16.13 -38.98
C ARG A 293 -41.04 -16.21 -37.92
N ARG A 294 -41.62 -15.07 -37.50
CA ARG A 294 -42.69 -15.04 -36.47
C ARG A 294 -44.08 -14.65 -36.98
N LEU A 295 -44.33 -14.65 -38.29
CA LEU A 295 -45.65 -14.33 -38.87
C LEU A 295 -46.07 -15.34 -39.96
N ARG A 296 -46.08 -16.64 -39.63
CA ARG A 296 -46.84 -17.63 -40.40
C ARG A 296 -47.98 -18.16 -39.52
N PRO A 297 -49.26 -17.99 -39.90
CA PRO A 297 -50.39 -18.55 -39.17
C PRO A 297 -50.45 -20.08 -39.33
N PRO A 298 -51.09 -20.80 -38.38
CA PRO A 298 -51.18 -22.27 -38.40
C PRO A 298 -52.10 -22.79 -39.51
N PRO A 299 -51.91 -24.05 -39.96
CA PRO A 299 -52.73 -24.65 -41.00
C PRO A 299 -54.13 -25.00 -40.48
N GLY A 300 -55.15 -24.70 -41.31
CA GLY A 300 -56.42 -25.41 -41.34
C GLY A 300 -56.41 -26.45 -42.46
#